data_AF-A0A6L6CUM7-F1
#
_entry.id   AF-A0A6L6CUM7-F1
#
_cell.length_a   1.000
_cell.length_b   1.000
_cell.length_c   1.000
_cell.angle_alpha   90.00
_cell.angle_beta   90.00
_cell.angle_gamma   90.00
#
_symmetry.space_group_name_H-M   'P 1'
#
loop_
_entity.id
_entity.type
_entity.pdbx_description
1 polymer ?
#
loop_
_entity_poly.entity_id
_entity_poly.type
_entity_poly.pdbx_seq_one_letter_code
_entity_poly.pdbx_strand_id
1 'polypeptide(L)'
;MPEINDTRERLLKATAAVIDKGGESAVRIRDITKACTITAPSIYHFFGSREGLIDAAQAYRFSRGQRELSLAFSTALYKCRSKKDLTELAHRFLDLMFAPERRSTRNSRLNVLGNA
;
A
#
# COMPACT_ATOMS: atom_id res chain seq x y z
N MET A 1 11.29 19.50 -1.15
CA MET A 1 11.09 19.44 0.32
C MET A 1 11.77 18.17 0.80
N PRO A 2 12.62 18.20 1.84
CA PRO A 2 13.27 16.99 2.31
C PRO A 2 12.18 16.09 2.89
N GLU A 3 12.03 14.87 2.38
CA GLU A 3 11.13 13.91 2.99
C GLU A 3 11.65 13.61 4.41
N ILE A 4 10.97 14.13 5.41
CA ILE A 4 11.13 13.68 6.80
C ILE A 4 10.48 12.30 6.83
N ASN A 5 11.24 11.29 6.41
CA ASN A 5 10.81 9.90 6.42
C ASN A 5 10.84 9.43 7.89
N ASP A 6 9.73 9.66 8.58
CA ASP A 6 9.54 9.26 9.97
C ASP A 6 9.89 7.76 10.11
N THR A 7 10.44 7.38 11.26
CA THR A 7 10.86 5.99 11.54
C THR A 7 9.74 5.00 11.24
N ARG A 8 8.48 5.39 11.48
CA ARG A 8 7.30 4.63 11.11
C ARG A 8 7.21 4.36 9.61
N GLU A 9 7.44 5.35 8.76
CA GLU A 9 7.38 5.19 7.31
C GLU A 9 8.52 4.32 6.79
N ARG A 10 9.75 4.47 7.30
CA ARG A 10 10.86 3.57 6.96
C ARG A 10 10.53 2.12 7.27
N LEU A 11 9.85 1.86 8.39
CA LEU A 11 9.39 0.52 8.77
C LEU A 11 8.33 -0.02 7.82
N LEU A 12 7.34 0.80 7.45
CA LEU A 12 6.31 0.42 6.49
C LEU A 12 6.91 0.11 5.12
N LYS A 13 7.84 0.94 4.63
CA LYS A 13 8.52 0.74 3.35
C LYS A 13 9.37 -0.53 3.35
N ALA A 14 10.15 -0.78 4.40
CA ALA A 14 10.96 -1.99 4.51
C ALA A 14 10.09 -3.25 4.59
N THR A 15 9.03 -3.22 5.39
CA THR A 15 8.12 -4.36 5.55
C THR A 15 7.37 -4.64 4.26
N ALA A 16 6.87 -3.59 3.58
CA ALA A 16 6.24 -3.69 2.27
C ALA A 16 7.14 -4.38 1.25
N ALA A 17 8.43 -4.04 1.21
CA ALA A 17 9.40 -4.66 0.31
C ALA A 17 9.65 -6.15 0.62
N VAL A 18 9.56 -6.56 1.88
CA VAL A 18 9.64 -7.99 2.26
C VAL A 18 8.39 -8.73 1.80
N ILE A 19 7.21 -8.15 2.00
CA ILE A 19 5.94 -8.74 1.55
C ILE A 19 5.92 -8.85 0.01
N ASP A 20 6.40 -7.83 -0.71
CA ASP A 20 6.51 -7.85 -2.18
C ASP A 20 7.37 -9.03 -2.69
N LYS A 21 8.40 -9.44 -1.94
CA LYS A 21 9.34 -10.49 -2.34
C LYS A 21 8.94 -11.90 -1.91
N GLY A 22 8.36 -12.04 -0.72
CA GLY A 22 8.17 -13.35 -0.07
C GLY A 22 6.86 -13.51 0.67
N GLY A 23 5.92 -12.58 0.52
CA GLY A 23 4.65 -12.57 1.24
C GLY A 23 4.78 -12.25 2.73
N GLU A 24 3.65 -12.25 3.44
CA GLU A 24 3.57 -11.90 4.86
C GLU A 24 4.32 -12.89 5.77
N SER A 25 4.40 -14.15 5.36
CA SER A 25 5.12 -15.20 6.09
C SER A 25 6.64 -14.95 6.11
N ALA A 26 7.18 -14.15 5.17
CA ALA A 26 8.59 -13.75 5.16
C ALA A 26 8.91 -12.61 6.15
N VAL A 27 7.90 -11.93 6.71
CA VAL A 27 8.12 -10.81 7.63
C VAL A 27 8.64 -11.32 8.98
N ARG A 28 9.83 -10.84 9.36
CA ARG A 28 10.50 -11.16 10.63
C ARG A 28 10.94 -9.86 11.32
N ILE A 29 10.50 -9.65 12.55
CA ILE A 29 10.79 -8.45 13.35
C ILE A 29 12.28 -8.13 13.38
N ARG A 30 13.12 -9.13 13.68
CA ARG A 30 14.58 -8.96 13.75
C ARG A 30 15.21 -8.47 12.44
N ASP A 31 14.68 -8.93 11.30
CA ASP A 31 15.25 -8.62 9.99
C ASP A 31 14.85 -7.20 9.59
N ILE A 32 13.61 -6.80 9.91
CA ILE A 32 13.11 -5.43 9.73
C ILE A 32 13.85 -4.43 10.63
N THR A 33 14.03 -4.73 11.92
CA THR A 33 14.74 -3.83 12.85
C THR A 33 16.19 -3.64 12.42
N LYS A 34 16.85 -4.70 11.95
CA LYS A 34 18.21 -4.63 11.40
C LYS A 34 18.26 -3.78 10.13
N ALA A 35 17.33 -3.98 9.21
CA ALA A 35 17.27 -3.21 7.96
C ALA A 35 16.99 -1.72 8.17
N CYS A 36 16.24 -1.36 9.22
CA CYS A 36 15.91 0.03 9.53
C CYS A 36 16.84 0.70 10.54
N THR A 37 17.84 -0.02 11.08
CA THR A 37 18.75 0.43 12.16
C THR A 37 17.96 0.93 13.38
N ILE A 38 17.01 0.12 13.83
CA ILE A 38 16.19 0.39 15.03
C ILE A 38 16.12 -0.83 15.94
N THR A 39 15.42 -0.71 17.06
CA THR A 39 15.18 -1.79 18.02
C THR A 39 13.75 -2.31 17.96
N ALA A 40 13.53 -3.54 18.45
CA ALA A 40 12.19 -4.15 18.48
C ALA A 40 11.13 -3.36 19.27
N PRO A 41 11.45 -2.71 20.41
CA PRO A 41 10.50 -1.85 21.12
C PRO A 41 9.84 -0.78 20.26
N SER A 42 10.55 -0.21 19.29
CA SER A 42 9.96 0.78 18.36
C SER A 42 8.85 0.17 17.50
N ILE A 43 9.00 -1.09 17.05
CA ILE A 43 7.95 -1.76 16.28
C ILE A 43 6.72 -1.99 17.14
N TYR A 44 6.90 -2.49 18.37
CA TYR A 44 5.77 -2.71 19.27
C TYR A 44 5.11 -1.39 19.70
N HIS A 45 5.88 -0.31 19.83
CA HIS A 45 5.34 1.03 20.09
C HIS A 45 4.45 1.53 18.93
N PHE A 46 4.90 1.41 17.68
CA PHE A 46 4.16 1.93 16.53
C PHE A 46 3.02 1.04 16.06
N PHE A 47 3.13 -0.27 16.22
CA PHE A 47 2.26 -1.24 15.56
C PHE A 47 1.62 -2.26 16.50
N GLY A 48 2.00 -2.30 17.78
CA GLY A 48 1.46 -3.20 18.80
C GLY A 48 1.90 -4.66 18.67
N SER A 49 2.02 -5.18 17.45
CA SER A 49 2.41 -6.57 17.17
C SER A 49 3.09 -6.72 15.79
N ARG A 50 3.57 -7.92 15.50
CA ARG A 50 4.06 -8.28 14.16
C ARG A 50 2.92 -8.23 13.14
N GLU A 51 1.75 -8.71 13.51
CA GLU A 51 0.55 -8.73 12.69
C GLU A 51 0.07 -7.29 12.43
N GLY A 52 0.09 -6.41 13.44
CA GLY A 52 -0.21 -4.98 13.26
C GLY A 52 0.78 -4.27 12.34
N LEU A 53 2.06 -4.65 12.33
CA LEU A 53 3.04 -4.15 11.37
C LEU A 53 2.71 -4.62 9.94
N ILE A 54 2.32 -5.89 9.78
CA ILE A 54 1.95 -6.46 8.48
C ILE A 54 0.71 -5.75 7.92
N ASP A 55 -0.34 -5.58 8.74
CA ASP A 55 -1.57 -4.89 8.35
C ASP A 55 -1.29 -3.46 7.91
N ALA A 56 -0.49 -2.73 8.70
CA ALA A 56 -0.11 -1.37 8.37
C ALA A 56 0.74 -1.30 7.08
N ALA A 57 1.65 -2.26 6.87
CA ALA A 57 2.46 -2.34 5.66
C ALA A 57 1.62 -2.69 4.41
N GLN A 58 0.59 -3.52 4.55
CA GLN A 58 -0.37 -3.79 3.48
C GLN A 58 -1.19 -2.56 3.12
N ALA A 59 -1.65 -1.80 4.12
CA ALA A 59 -2.32 -0.52 3.91
C ALA A 59 -1.39 0.49 3.21
N TYR A 60 -0.11 0.52 3.58
CA TYR A 60 0.90 1.36 2.93
C TYR A 60 1.11 0.97 1.45
N ARG A 61 1.30 -0.33 1.15
CA ARG A 61 1.42 -0.85 -0.23
C ARG A 61 0.23 -0.45 -1.09
N PHE A 62 -0.96 -0.57 -0.53
CA PHE A 62 -2.20 -0.19 -1.20
C PHE A 62 -2.26 1.31 -1.50
N SER A 63 -2.04 2.17 -0.50
CA SER A 63 -2.08 3.63 -0.67
C SER A 63 -1.07 4.11 -1.72
N ARG A 64 0.12 3.50 -1.76
CA ARG A 64 1.12 3.74 -2.81
C ARG A 64 0.56 3.40 -4.20
N GLY A 65 0.04 2.18 -4.37
CA GLY A 65 -0.52 1.73 -5.64
C GLY A 65 -1.74 2.56 -6.10
N GLN A 66 -2.60 2.96 -5.16
CA GLN A 66 -3.74 3.85 -5.46
C GLN A 66 -3.30 5.23 -5.94
N ARG A 67 -2.22 5.79 -5.37
CA ARG A 67 -1.70 7.10 -5.77
C ARG A 67 -1.17 7.07 -7.21
N GLU A 68 -0.40 6.06 -7.55
CA GLU A 68 0.10 5.84 -8.93
C GLU A 68 -1.06 5.67 -9.91
N LEU A 69 -2.04 4.85 -9.53
CA LEU A 69 -3.21 4.55 -10.32
C LEU A 69 -4.08 5.80 -10.55
N SER A 70 -4.32 6.60 -9.50
CA SER A 70 -5.05 7.88 -9.59
C SER A 70 -4.36 8.89 -10.50
N LEU A 71 -3.02 8.98 -10.43
CA LEU A 71 -2.26 9.87 -11.31
C LEU A 71 -2.35 9.44 -12.78
N ALA A 72 -2.26 8.13 -13.04
CA ALA A 72 -2.44 7.58 -14.38
C ALA A 72 -3.85 7.85 -14.94
N PHE A 73 -4.88 7.70 -14.10
CA PHE A 73 -6.26 8.06 -14.46
C PHE A 73 -6.41 9.52 -14.83
N SER A 74 -5.96 10.42 -13.95
CA SER A 74 -6.04 11.86 -14.17
C SER A 74 -5.34 12.25 -15.47
N THR A 75 -4.15 11.71 -15.72
CA THR A 75 -3.41 11.93 -16.97
C THR A 75 -4.18 11.44 -18.20
N ALA A 76 -4.82 10.27 -18.12
CA ALA A 76 -5.61 9.72 -19.21
C ALA A 76 -6.92 10.49 -19.44
N LEU A 77 -7.54 11.01 -18.38
CA LEU A 77 -8.75 11.82 -18.46
C LEU A 77 -8.54 13.08 -19.31
N TYR A 78 -7.40 13.75 -19.18
CA TYR A 78 -7.08 14.94 -19.99
C TYR A 78 -7.00 14.65 -21.49
N LYS A 79 -6.85 13.38 -21.89
CA LYS A 79 -6.80 12.97 -23.30
C LYS A 79 -8.17 12.59 -23.87
N CYS A 80 -9.19 12.42 -23.02
CA CYS A 80 -10.53 12.10 -23.47
C CYS A 80 -11.13 13.29 -24.24
N ARG A 81 -11.64 13.03 -25.44
CA ARG A 81 -12.29 14.03 -26.31
C ARG A 81 -13.79 13.80 -26.42
N SER A 82 -14.28 12.66 -25.94
CA SER A 82 -15.69 12.28 -26.01
C SER A 82 -16.17 11.53 -24.77
N LYS A 83 -17.50 11.43 -24.62
CA LYS A 83 -18.13 10.57 -23.62
C LYS A 83 -17.72 9.10 -23.79
N LYS A 84 -17.55 8.65 -25.04
CA LYS A 84 -17.11 7.28 -25.35
C LYS A 84 -15.71 7.00 -24.78
N ASP A 85 -14.78 7.93 -24.97
CA ASP A 85 -13.40 7.82 -24.47
C ASP A 85 -13.37 7.72 -22.94
N LEU A 86 -14.21 8.53 -22.28
CA LEU A 86 -14.36 8.51 -20.82
C LEU A 86 -14.93 7.17 -20.34
N THR A 87 -15.97 6.65 -20.99
CA THR A 87 -16.57 5.36 -20.63
C THR A 87 -15.57 4.21 -20.80
N GLU A 88 -14.80 4.21 -21.88
CA GLU A 88 -13.78 3.19 -22.13
C GLU A 88 -12.61 3.29 -21.14
N LEU A 89 -12.20 4.50 -20.78
CA LEU A 89 -11.21 4.71 -19.72
C LEU A 89 -11.74 4.21 -18.37
N ALA A 90 -12.99 4.51 -18.02
CA ALA A 90 -13.60 4.09 -16.77
C ALA A 90 -13.66 2.55 -16.65
N HIS A 91 -14.09 1.84 -17.69
CA HIS A 91 -14.10 0.37 -17.68
C HIS A 91 -12.71 -0.22 -17.45
N ARG A 92 -11.72 0.20 -18.23
CA ARG A 92 -10.33 -0.26 -18.04
C ARG A 92 -9.81 0.00 -16.63
N PHE A 93 -10.19 1.14 -16.06
CA PHE A 93 -9.76 1.52 -14.73
C PHE A 93 -10.44 0.70 -13.62
N LEU A 94 -11.74 0.44 -13.76
CA LEU A 94 -12.50 -0.42 -12.85
C LEU A 94 -11.98 -1.86 -12.93
N ASP A 95 -11.72 -2.40 -14.12
CA ASP A 95 -11.13 -3.74 -14.27
C ASP A 95 -9.78 -3.83 -13.56
N LEU A 96 -8.93 -2.82 -13.74
CA LEU A 96 -7.65 -2.75 -13.06
C LEU A 96 -7.84 -2.69 -11.54
N MET A 97 -8.72 -1.82 -11.02
CA MET A 97 -9.03 -1.68 -9.59
C MET A 97 -9.60 -2.96 -8.97
N PHE A 98 -10.46 -3.67 -9.70
CA PHE A 98 -11.25 -4.79 -9.19
C PHE A 98 -10.73 -6.17 -9.59
N ALA A 99 -9.59 -6.23 -10.29
CA ALA A 99 -8.90 -7.46 -10.66
C ALA A 99 -8.77 -8.44 -9.46
N PRO A 100 -9.01 -9.75 -9.66
CA PRO A 100 -8.97 -10.78 -8.62
C PRO A 100 -7.66 -10.79 -7.81
N GLU A 101 -6.54 -10.45 -8.43
CA GLU A 101 -5.20 -10.42 -7.84
C GLU A 101 -5.08 -9.33 -6.76
N ARG A 102 -5.93 -8.29 -6.81
CA ARG A 102 -5.99 -7.20 -5.84
C ARG A 102 -6.96 -7.46 -4.69
N ARG A 103 -7.60 -8.64 -4.66
CA ARG A 103 -8.60 -9.02 -3.66
C ARG A 103 -8.03 -9.08 -2.24
N SER A 104 -6.79 -9.55 -2.07
CA SER A 104 -6.04 -9.49 -0.81
C SER A 104 -5.96 -8.04 -0.27
N THR A 105 -5.60 -7.11 -1.15
CA THR A 105 -5.51 -5.68 -0.82
C THR A 105 -6.88 -5.05 -0.53
N ARG A 106 -7.96 -5.55 -1.15
CA ARG A 106 -9.33 -5.14 -0.81
C ARG A 106 -9.79 -5.71 0.53
N ASN A 107 -9.39 -6.92 0.91
CA ASN A 107 -9.77 -7.52 2.19
C ASN A 107 -9.20 -6.74 3.37
N SER A 108 -7.98 -6.20 3.24
CA SER A 108 -7.42 -5.26 4.23
C SER A 108 -8.26 -3.97 4.40
N ARG A 109 -9.15 -3.62 3.45
CA ARG A 109 -10.03 -2.44 3.54
C ARG A 109 -11.17 -2.59 4.54
N LEU A 110 -11.59 -3.82 4.90
CA LEU A 110 -12.56 -3.99 5.99
C LEU A 110 -12.06 -3.30 7.27
N ASN A 111 -10.75 -3.20 7.46
CA ASN A 111 -10.13 -2.53 8.61
C ASN A 111 -9.73 -1.06 8.34
N VAL A 112 -9.59 -0.61 7.09
CA VAL A 112 -9.04 0.73 6.74
C VAL A 112 -10.09 1.71 6.20
N LEU A 113 -11.09 1.24 5.44
CA LEU A 113 -12.19 2.08 4.91
C LEU A 113 -13.52 1.82 5.63
N GLY A 114 -13.60 0.80 6.48
CA GLY A 114 -14.81 0.42 7.24
C GLY A 114 -15.08 1.27 8.47
N ASN A 115 -14.58 2.51 8.53
CA ASN A 115 -14.87 3.45 9.60
C ASN A 115 -15.02 4.87 9.03
N ALA A 116 -16.02 5.03 8.17
CA ALA A 116 -16.53 6.32 7.71
C ALA A 116 -18.03 6.38 8.00
#